data_AF-A0A2V9KRL8-F1
#
_entry.id   AF-A0A2V9KRL8-F1
#
_cell.length_a   1.000
_cell.length_b   1.000
_cell.length_c   1.000
_cell.angle_alpha   90.00
_cell.angle_beta   90.00
_cell.angle_gamma   90.00
#
_symmetry.space_group_name_H-M   'P 1'
#
loop_
_entity.id
_entity.type
_entity.pdbx_description
1 polymer ?
#
loop_
_entity_poly.entity_id
_entity_poly.type
_entity_poly.pdbx_seq_one_letter_code
_entity_poly.pdbx_strand_id
1 'polypeptide(L)'
;MAIRAYYQQHKRLVTLLAIGLGVLLTVGMVMRARSGEVKYLTAKVQRGDITAVVQATGTINPLTTVPVGSYVSGTVQYVFADFNSRVRAGQVLAQLDPAIYEAQVIQARGNLANAEANVKNLEASLAGMQAAIETNEANVAKLKAAADYARVNTRRIQDLAQQGVLSEDQKDLSV
;
A
#
# COMPACT_ATOMS: atom_id res chain seq x y z
N MET A 1 -51.95 -98.64 83.64
CA MET A 1 -53.21 -98.00 84.11
C MET A 1 -52.85 -96.57 84.51
N ALA A 2 -53.41 -95.45 84.04
CA ALA A 2 -54.53 -95.13 83.17
C ALA A 2 -54.36 -93.72 82.55
N ILE A 3 -53.28 -93.45 81.80
CA ILE A 3 -53.01 -92.10 81.23
C ILE A 3 -53.82 -91.84 79.94
N ARG A 4 -54.37 -92.88 79.30
CA ARG A 4 -55.16 -92.76 78.06
C ARG A 4 -56.56 -92.16 78.28
N ALA A 5 -57.06 -92.08 79.52
CA ALA A 5 -58.42 -91.60 79.82
C ALA A 5 -58.54 -90.07 79.97
N TYR A 6 -57.45 -89.34 80.28
CA TYR A 6 -57.48 -87.87 80.43
C TYR A 6 -57.51 -87.14 79.07
N TYR A 7 -57.00 -87.79 78.02
CA TYR A 7 -56.81 -87.23 76.69
C TYR A 7 -58.12 -87.08 75.88
N GLN A 8 -59.17 -87.86 76.20
CA GLN A 8 -60.45 -87.77 75.47
C GLN A 8 -61.34 -86.61 75.93
N GLN A 9 -61.28 -86.19 77.20
CA GLN A 9 -62.14 -85.12 77.73
C GLN A 9 -61.56 -83.71 77.52
N HIS A 10 -60.23 -83.57 77.39
CA HIS A 10 -59.53 -82.27 77.25
C HIS A 10 -58.94 -82.01 75.85
N LYS A 11 -59.27 -82.85 74.84
CA LYS A 11 -58.75 -82.75 73.46
C LYS A 11 -58.97 -81.36 72.82
N ARG A 12 -60.09 -80.71 73.14
CA ARG A 12 -60.44 -79.35 72.67
C ARG A 12 -59.58 -78.24 73.30
N LEU A 13 -59.16 -78.44 74.54
CA LEU A 13 -58.34 -77.48 75.30
C LEU A 13 -56.89 -77.49 74.82
N VAL A 14 -56.34 -78.67 74.55
CA VAL A 14 -54.99 -78.81 73.98
C VAL A 14 -54.91 -78.27 72.54
N THR A 15 -55.95 -78.46 71.72
CA THR A 15 -55.98 -77.88 70.37
C THR A 15 -56.09 -76.35 70.39
N LEU A 16 -56.85 -75.77 71.32
CA LEU A 16 -56.93 -74.31 71.46
C LEU A 16 -55.61 -73.69 71.93
N LEU A 17 -54.89 -74.36 72.84
CA LEU A 17 -53.56 -73.92 73.30
C LEU A 17 -52.51 -73.99 72.19
N ALA A 18 -52.54 -75.04 71.35
CA ALA A 18 -51.64 -75.17 70.21
C ALA A 18 -51.91 -74.10 69.12
N ILE A 19 -53.19 -73.78 68.86
CA ILE A 19 -53.57 -72.71 67.94
C ILE A 19 -53.15 -71.35 68.51
N GLY A 20 -53.38 -71.10 69.81
CA GLY A 20 -52.95 -69.88 70.48
C GLY A 20 -51.44 -69.67 70.42
N LEU A 21 -50.64 -70.72 70.66
CA LEU A 21 -49.19 -70.66 70.56
C LEU A 21 -48.71 -70.43 69.11
N GLY A 22 -49.40 -71.05 68.13
CA GLY A 22 -49.13 -70.84 66.71
C GLY A 22 -49.42 -69.40 66.25
N VAL A 23 -50.48 -68.78 66.75
CA VAL A 23 -50.80 -67.37 66.48
C VAL A 23 -49.78 -66.44 67.14
N LEU A 24 -49.35 -66.72 68.37
CA LEU A 24 -48.35 -65.91 69.08
C LEU A 24 -46.98 -65.94 68.38
N LEU A 25 -46.56 -67.11 67.88
CA LEU A 25 -45.31 -67.25 67.14
C LEU A 25 -45.35 -66.54 65.78
N THR A 26 -46.47 -66.61 65.06
CA THR A 26 -46.60 -65.93 63.76
C THR A 26 -46.65 -64.41 63.92
N VAL A 27 -47.36 -63.89 64.93
CA VAL A 27 -47.39 -62.45 65.24
C VAL A 27 -46.01 -61.94 65.67
N GLY A 28 -45.28 -62.69 66.51
CA GLY A 28 -43.93 -62.34 66.93
C GLY A 28 -42.93 -62.28 65.76
N MET A 29 -43.06 -63.19 64.79
CA MET A 29 -42.19 -63.22 63.60
C MET A 29 -42.49 -62.08 62.63
N VAL A 30 -43.76 -61.71 62.46
CA VAL A 30 -44.18 -60.60 61.58
C VAL A 30 -43.78 -59.24 62.17
N MET A 31 -43.85 -59.05 63.48
CA MET A 31 -43.38 -57.81 64.12
C MET A 31 -41.86 -57.64 63.98
N ARG A 32 -41.08 -58.73 64.08
CA ARG A 32 -39.63 -58.67 63.89
C ARG A 32 -39.22 -58.45 62.43
N ALA A 33 -40.01 -58.95 61.48
CA ALA A 33 -39.77 -58.71 60.05
C ALA A 33 -40.13 -57.29 59.59
N ARG A 34 -40.89 -56.52 60.39
CA ARG A 34 -41.25 -55.12 60.07
C ARG A 34 -40.24 -54.08 60.52
N SER A 35 -39.20 -54.44 61.28
CA SER A 35 -38.09 -53.52 61.56
C SER A 35 -37.07 -53.55 60.41
N GLY A 36 -37.46 -53.00 59.26
CA GLY A 36 -36.57 -52.80 58.13
C GLY A 36 -35.55 -51.69 58.43
N GLU A 37 -34.29 -52.04 58.51
CA GLU A 37 -33.18 -51.11 58.73
C GLU A 37 -32.97 -50.24 57.47
N VAL A 38 -33.03 -48.91 57.62
CA VAL A 38 -32.95 -47.95 56.50
C VAL A 38 -31.52 -47.95 55.95
N LYS A 39 -31.32 -48.44 54.72
CA LYS A 39 -30.02 -48.39 54.02
C LYS A 39 -29.85 -47.05 53.30
N TYR A 40 -28.85 -46.29 53.71
CA TYR A 40 -28.42 -45.07 53.01
C TYR A 40 -27.33 -45.38 51.98
N LEU A 41 -27.50 -44.88 50.76
CA LEU A 41 -26.43 -44.84 49.77
C LEU A 41 -25.57 -43.60 50.06
N THR A 42 -24.32 -43.82 50.48
CA THR A 42 -23.35 -42.74 50.69
C THR A 42 -22.18 -42.89 49.73
N ALA A 43 -21.59 -41.76 49.34
CA ALA A 43 -20.37 -41.70 48.56
C ALA A 43 -19.33 -40.87 49.33
N LYS A 44 -18.06 -41.25 49.24
CA LYS A 44 -16.96 -40.48 49.85
C LYS A 44 -16.84 -39.11 49.16
N VAL A 45 -16.80 -38.05 49.96
CA VAL A 45 -16.54 -36.68 49.47
C VAL A 45 -15.10 -36.61 48.96
N GLN A 46 -14.94 -36.29 47.67
CA GLN A 46 -13.64 -36.00 47.07
C GLN A 46 -13.55 -34.50 46.80
N ARG A 47 -12.45 -33.89 47.23
CA ARG A 47 -12.12 -32.49 46.91
C ARG A 47 -11.12 -32.50 45.77
N GLY A 48 -11.44 -31.80 44.69
CA GLY A 48 -10.57 -31.54 43.56
C GLY A 48 -10.89 -30.17 42.99
N ASP A 49 -9.94 -29.58 42.27
CA ASP A 49 -10.12 -28.25 41.69
C ASP A 49 -11.05 -28.31 40.48
N ILE A 50 -12.15 -27.54 40.53
CA ILE A 50 -13.04 -27.35 39.38
C ILE A 50 -12.46 -26.21 38.55
N THR A 51 -11.52 -26.52 37.65
CA THR A 51 -11.03 -25.54 36.67
C THR A 51 -12.00 -25.45 35.50
N ALA A 52 -12.81 -24.38 35.48
CA ALA A 52 -13.58 -23.99 34.31
C ALA A 52 -12.67 -23.27 33.32
N VAL A 53 -12.27 -23.93 32.23
CA VAL A 53 -11.52 -23.30 31.15
C VAL A 53 -12.50 -22.50 30.30
N VAL A 54 -12.48 -21.17 30.43
CA VAL A 54 -13.26 -20.28 29.54
C VAL A 54 -12.46 -20.11 28.25
N GLN A 55 -12.86 -20.80 27.18
CA GLN A 55 -12.36 -20.52 25.84
C GLN A 55 -13.10 -19.32 25.26
N ALA A 56 -12.53 -18.12 25.42
CA ALA A 56 -13.00 -16.93 24.73
C ALA A 56 -12.35 -16.86 23.34
N THR A 57 -13.06 -17.30 22.30
CA THR A 57 -12.66 -17.04 20.92
C THR A 57 -13.05 -15.60 20.57
N GLY A 58 -12.06 -14.71 20.52
CA GLY A 58 -12.22 -13.35 20.00
C GLY A 58 -11.58 -13.21 18.62
N THR A 59 -12.21 -12.47 17.72
CA THR A 59 -11.61 -12.07 16.44
C THR A 59 -10.72 -10.85 16.65
N ILE A 60 -9.46 -10.92 16.20
CA ILE A 60 -8.54 -9.79 16.23
C ILE A 60 -8.84 -8.92 15.01
N ASN A 61 -9.23 -7.66 15.23
CA ASN A 61 -9.42 -6.67 14.18
C ASN A 61 -8.30 -5.61 14.26
N PRO A 62 -7.74 -5.16 13.12
CA PRO A 62 -6.75 -4.09 13.10
C PRO A 62 -7.40 -2.75 13.51
N LEU A 63 -6.72 -1.98 14.37
CA LEU A 63 -7.17 -0.65 14.78
C LEU A 63 -7.13 0.36 13.62
N THR A 64 -6.16 0.21 12.72
CA THR A 64 -5.99 1.11 11.56
C THR A 64 -5.61 0.28 10.35
N THR A 65 -6.37 0.43 9.28
CA THR A 65 -6.09 -0.18 7.98
C THR A 65 -6.05 0.93 6.95
N VAL A 66 -4.96 1.01 6.20
CA VAL A 66 -4.81 2.00 5.12
C VAL A 66 -4.66 1.23 3.80
N PRO A 67 -5.57 1.43 2.83
CA PRO A 67 -5.38 0.87 1.50
C PRO A 67 -4.18 1.54 0.85
N VAL A 68 -3.23 0.73 0.39
CA VAL A 68 -2.07 1.18 -0.39
C VAL A 68 -2.30 0.85 -1.86
N GLY A 69 -2.12 1.85 -2.72
CA GLY A 69 -2.27 1.73 -4.16
C GLY A 69 -1.24 2.58 -4.90
N SER A 70 -1.16 2.40 -6.21
CA SER A 70 -0.31 3.22 -7.07
C SER A 70 -0.97 4.56 -7.41
N TYR A 71 -0.20 5.63 -7.44
CA TYR A 71 -0.64 6.94 -7.94
C TYR A 71 -0.77 6.97 -9.47
N VAL A 72 -0.06 6.07 -10.15
CA VAL A 72 -0.02 5.99 -11.61
C VAL A 72 -0.61 4.67 -12.08
N SER A 73 -1.39 4.71 -13.15
CA SER A 73 -1.97 3.52 -13.77
C SER A 73 -0.93 2.81 -14.63
N GLY A 74 -0.75 1.52 -14.42
CA GLY A 74 0.17 0.71 -15.21
C GLY A 74 0.06 -0.77 -14.86
N THR A 75 0.75 -1.60 -15.64
CA THR A 75 0.79 -3.05 -15.42
C THR A 75 1.75 -3.37 -14.28
N VAL A 76 1.34 -4.19 -13.31
CA VAL A 76 2.23 -4.67 -12.25
C VAL A 76 3.19 -5.70 -12.83
N GLN A 77 4.49 -5.44 -12.73
CA GLN A 77 5.54 -6.34 -13.21
C GLN A 77 6.01 -7.28 -12.10
N TYR A 78 6.23 -6.75 -10.89
CA TYR A 78 6.66 -7.52 -9.73
C TYR A 78 5.89 -7.14 -8.48
N VAL A 79 5.67 -8.14 -7.61
CA VAL A 79 5.13 -7.95 -6.26
C VAL A 79 6.12 -8.59 -5.28
N PHE A 80 6.59 -7.80 -4.31
CA PHE A 80 7.64 -8.18 -3.37
C PHE A 80 7.11 -8.48 -1.96
N ALA A 81 5.84 -8.22 -1.70
CA ALA A 81 5.20 -8.47 -0.41
C ALA A 81 4.01 -9.41 -0.58
N ASP A 82 3.89 -10.39 0.33
CA ASP A 82 2.80 -11.36 0.36
C ASP A 82 1.94 -11.17 1.63
N PHE A 83 0.81 -11.87 1.69
CA PHE A 83 -0.08 -11.90 2.84
C PHE A 83 0.68 -12.24 4.14
N ASN A 84 0.35 -11.55 5.23
CA ASN A 84 1.03 -11.62 6.54
C ASN A 84 2.52 -11.19 6.56
N SER A 85 3.07 -10.66 5.46
CA SER A 85 4.43 -10.12 5.46
C SER A 85 4.52 -8.82 6.28
N ARG A 86 5.54 -8.72 7.14
CA ARG A 86 5.84 -7.46 7.86
C ARG A 86 6.61 -6.53 6.93
N VAL A 87 6.07 -5.34 6.71
CA VAL A 87 6.67 -4.31 5.85
C VAL A 87 7.13 -3.10 6.66
N ARG A 88 8.13 -2.38 6.17
CA ARG A 88 8.66 -1.15 6.79
C ARG A 88 8.33 0.07 5.93
N ALA A 89 8.35 1.25 6.55
CA ALA A 89 8.20 2.51 5.81
C ALA A 89 9.30 2.64 4.75
N GLY A 90 8.91 2.99 3.52
CA GLY A 90 9.81 3.13 2.37
C GLY A 90 10.17 1.81 1.67
N GLN A 91 9.65 0.67 2.12
CA GLN A 91 9.87 -0.61 1.45
C GLN A 91 9.07 -0.67 0.13
N VAL A 92 9.72 -1.10 -0.94
CA VAL A 92 9.05 -1.35 -2.23
C VAL A 92 8.20 -2.61 -2.12
N LEU A 93 6.89 -2.45 -2.29
CA LEU A 93 5.91 -3.56 -2.19
C LEU A 93 5.58 -4.17 -3.55
N ALA A 94 5.57 -3.36 -4.60
CA ALA A 94 5.33 -3.77 -5.97
C ALA A 94 6.01 -2.81 -6.93
N GLN A 95 6.38 -3.30 -8.12
CA GLN A 95 6.96 -2.52 -9.20
C GLN A 95 6.05 -2.61 -10.42
N LEU A 96 5.69 -1.45 -10.97
CA LEU A 96 4.98 -1.34 -12.23
C LEU A 96 5.98 -1.38 -13.39
N ASP A 97 5.52 -1.85 -14.55
CA ASP A 97 6.30 -1.85 -15.78
C ASP A 97 6.69 -0.40 -16.17
N PRO A 98 8.00 -0.06 -16.18
CA PRO A 98 8.45 1.29 -16.44
C PRO A 98 8.53 1.64 -17.92
N ALA A 99 8.37 0.68 -18.86
CA ALA A 99 8.73 0.85 -20.26
C ALA A 99 8.09 2.08 -20.95
N ILE A 100 6.80 2.33 -20.70
CA ILE A 100 6.08 3.47 -21.29
C ILE A 100 6.60 4.80 -20.71
N TYR A 101 6.89 4.83 -19.42
CA TYR A 101 7.39 6.03 -18.74
C TYR A 101 8.85 6.33 -19.12
N GLU A 102 9.68 5.30 -19.24
CA GLU A 102 11.05 5.42 -19.74
C GLU A 102 11.08 5.94 -21.18
N ALA A 103 10.20 5.42 -22.05
CA ALA A 103 10.07 5.92 -23.41
C ALA A 103 9.66 7.41 -23.44
N GLN A 104 8.73 7.84 -22.59
CA GLN A 104 8.35 9.25 -22.47
C GLN A 104 9.51 10.12 -21.99
N VAL A 105 10.30 9.65 -21.01
CA VAL A 105 11.48 10.35 -20.53
C VAL A 105 12.54 10.46 -21.63
N ILE A 106 12.78 9.40 -22.40
CA ILE A 106 13.71 9.41 -23.54
C ILE A 106 13.25 10.40 -24.60
N GLN A 107 11.96 10.39 -24.95
CA GLN A 107 11.40 11.34 -25.91
C GLN A 107 11.54 12.79 -25.42
N ALA A 108 11.22 13.06 -24.15
CA ALA A 108 11.36 14.38 -23.57
C ALA A 108 12.82 14.86 -23.56
N ARG A 109 13.78 13.97 -23.27
CA ARG A 109 15.21 14.27 -23.35
C ARG A 109 15.66 14.55 -24.79
N GLY A 110 15.15 13.81 -25.77
CA GLY A 110 15.41 14.08 -27.18
C GLY A 110 14.89 15.46 -27.62
N ASN A 111 13.69 15.82 -27.19
CA ASN A 111 13.11 17.15 -27.45
C ASN A 111 13.94 18.27 -26.82
N LEU A 112 14.42 18.07 -25.59
CA LEU A 112 15.31 19.01 -24.91
C LEU A 112 16.62 19.19 -25.69
N ALA A 113 17.28 18.10 -26.08
CA ALA A 113 18.52 18.16 -26.85
C ALA A 113 18.35 18.88 -28.20
N ASN A 114 17.22 18.66 -28.89
CA ASN A 114 16.87 19.37 -30.12
C ASN A 114 16.69 20.87 -29.88
N ALA A 115 16.01 21.25 -28.79
CA ALA A 115 15.81 22.64 -28.43
C ALA A 115 17.14 23.33 -28.09
N GLU A 116 18.02 22.68 -27.33
CA GLU A 116 19.37 23.17 -27.00
C GLU A 116 20.23 23.35 -28.27
N ALA A 117 20.20 22.38 -29.17
CA ALA A 117 20.90 22.47 -30.46
C ALA A 117 20.37 23.65 -31.31
N ASN A 118 19.05 23.87 -31.29
CA ASN A 118 18.45 25.00 -31.99
C ASN A 118 18.88 26.35 -31.40
N VAL A 119 18.91 26.48 -30.07
CA VAL A 119 19.43 27.68 -29.40
C VAL A 119 20.87 27.94 -29.81
N LYS A 120 21.73 26.93 -29.78
CA LYS A 120 23.13 27.05 -30.19
C LYS A 120 23.29 27.48 -31.65
N ASN A 121 22.45 26.94 -32.55
CA ASN A 121 22.45 27.34 -33.96
C ASN A 121 22.02 28.81 -34.13
N LEU A 122 21.02 29.25 -33.37
CA LEU A 122 20.55 30.64 -33.38
C LEU A 122 21.61 31.60 -32.82
N GLU A 123 22.32 31.21 -31.76
CA GLU A 123 23.45 31.98 -31.21
C GLU A 123 24.59 32.11 -32.24
N ALA A 124 24.95 31.02 -32.91
CA ALA A 124 25.96 31.06 -33.97
C ALA A 124 25.52 31.94 -35.16
N SER A 125 24.24 31.86 -35.54
CA SER A 125 23.65 32.72 -36.58
C SER A 125 23.68 34.19 -36.16
N LEU A 126 23.36 34.49 -34.89
CA LEU A 126 23.42 35.85 -34.35
C LEU A 126 24.84 36.42 -34.39
N ALA A 127 25.84 35.65 -33.98
CA ALA A 127 27.24 36.04 -34.07
C ALA A 127 27.67 36.31 -35.52
N GLY A 128 27.24 35.47 -36.47
CA GLY A 128 27.47 35.68 -37.89
C GLY A 128 26.82 36.97 -38.43
N MET A 129 25.59 37.26 -38.01
CA MET A 129 24.89 38.50 -38.38
C MET A 129 25.58 39.74 -37.80
N GLN A 130 26.10 39.67 -36.57
CA GLN A 130 26.85 40.77 -35.97
C GLN A 130 28.14 41.07 -36.74
N ALA A 131 28.91 40.03 -37.10
CA ALA A 131 30.09 40.19 -37.94
C ALA A 131 29.75 40.76 -39.32
N ALA A 132 28.62 40.35 -39.92
CA ALA A 132 28.14 40.91 -41.18
C ALA A 132 27.82 42.41 -41.05
N ILE A 133 27.16 42.83 -39.97
CA ILE A 133 26.88 44.25 -39.69
C ILE A 133 28.20 45.04 -39.62
N GLU A 134 29.20 44.56 -38.88
CA GLU A 134 30.51 45.22 -38.77
C GLU A 134 31.18 45.39 -40.14
N THR A 135 31.17 44.33 -40.98
CA THR A 135 31.73 44.42 -42.33
C THR A 135 30.97 45.40 -43.23
N ASN A 136 29.65 45.47 -43.09
CA ASN A 136 28.81 46.40 -43.83
C ASN A 136 29.06 47.86 -43.40
N GLU A 137 29.24 48.10 -42.11
CA GLU A 137 29.62 49.42 -41.58
C GLU A 137 30.98 49.86 -42.12
N ALA A 138 31.97 48.96 -42.13
CA ALA A 138 33.28 49.21 -42.73
C ALA A 138 33.17 49.51 -44.24
N ASN A 139 32.33 48.77 -44.97
CA ASN A 139 32.07 49.02 -46.39
C ASN A 139 31.42 50.39 -46.62
N VAL A 140 30.44 50.78 -45.78
CA VAL A 140 29.82 52.09 -45.84
C VAL A 140 30.84 53.20 -45.57
N ALA A 141 31.72 53.02 -44.58
CA ALA A 141 32.78 53.98 -44.29
C ALA A 141 33.75 54.14 -45.47
N LYS A 142 34.17 53.02 -46.09
CA LYS A 142 35.01 53.03 -47.29
C LYS A 142 34.34 53.74 -48.47
N LEU A 143 33.06 53.46 -48.72
CA LEU A 143 32.29 54.11 -49.78
C LEU A 143 32.14 55.61 -49.55
N LYS A 144 31.90 56.04 -48.30
CA LYS A 144 31.88 57.46 -47.93
C LYS A 144 33.22 58.14 -48.20
N ALA A 145 34.33 57.52 -47.78
CA ALA A 145 35.67 58.07 -48.03
C ALA A 145 35.98 58.20 -49.54
N ALA A 146 35.61 57.20 -50.34
CA ALA A 146 35.76 57.25 -51.79
C ALA A 146 34.90 58.37 -52.43
N ALA A 147 33.66 58.54 -51.95
CA ALA A 147 32.78 59.61 -52.41
C ALA A 147 33.31 61.00 -52.05
N ASP A 148 33.87 61.16 -50.85
CA ASP A 148 34.48 62.43 -50.43
C ASP A 148 35.76 62.73 -51.19
N TYR A 149 36.61 61.73 -51.44
CA TYR A 149 37.77 61.87 -52.31
C TYR A 149 37.37 62.32 -53.73
N ALA A 150 36.35 61.68 -54.32
CA ALA A 150 35.82 62.07 -55.62
C ALA A 150 35.32 63.52 -55.60
N ARG A 151 34.52 63.91 -54.59
CA ARG A 151 34.02 65.29 -54.43
C ARG A 151 35.13 66.33 -54.29
N VAL A 152 36.17 66.03 -53.51
CA VAL A 152 37.32 66.93 -53.32
C VAL A 152 38.11 67.05 -54.62
N ASN A 153 38.31 65.95 -55.34
CA ASN A 153 39.00 65.98 -56.63
C ASN A 153 38.19 66.76 -57.69
N THR A 154 36.87 66.56 -57.78
CA THR A 154 36.00 67.34 -58.68
C THR A 154 36.06 68.83 -58.33
N ARG A 155 35.99 69.20 -57.04
CA ARG A 155 36.15 70.60 -56.60
C ARG A 155 37.51 71.18 -56.99
N ARG A 156 38.59 70.45 -56.74
CA ARG A 156 39.95 70.87 -57.11
C ARG A 156 40.06 71.12 -58.62
N ILE A 157 39.47 70.26 -59.46
CA ILE A 157 39.47 70.44 -60.92
C ILE A 157 38.66 71.68 -61.30
N GLN A 158 37.49 71.91 -60.68
CA GLN A 158 36.68 73.10 -60.91
C GLN A 158 37.41 74.40 -60.53
N ASP A 159 38.11 74.43 -59.39
CA ASP A 159 38.87 75.60 -58.93
C ASP A 159 40.04 75.92 -59.89
N LEU A 160 40.75 74.89 -60.35
CA LEU A 160 41.85 75.04 -61.33
C LEU A 160 41.35 75.50 -62.72
N ALA A 161 40.13 75.08 -63.11
CA ALA A 161 39.49 75.56 -64.33
C ALA A 161 39.13 77.05 -64.23
N GLN A 162 38.63 77.53 -63.08
CA GLN A 162 38.35 78.95 -62.86
C GLN A 162 39.61 79.83 -62.89
N GLN A 163 40.76 79.27 -62.51
CA GLN A 163 42.06 79.93 -62.60
C GLN A 163 42.66 79.97 -64.02
N GLY A 164 41.94 79.44 -65.03
CA GLY A 164 42.32 79.50 -66.44
C GLY A 164 43.43 78.52 -66.85
N VAL A 165 43.78 77.56 -65.99
CA VAL A 165 44.89 76.62 -66.19
C VAL A 165 44.46 75.28 -66.81
N LEU A 166 43.15 75.08 -67.03
CA LEU A 166 42.57 73.90 -67.69
C LEU A 166 41.66 74.30 -68.87
N SER A 167 41.66 73.48 -69.93
CA SER A 167 40.83 73.63 -71.13
C SER A 167 39.41 73.04 -70.92
N GLU A 168 38.36 73.65 -71.49
CA GLU A 168 36.94 73.25 -71.28
C GLU A 168 36.65 71.78 -71.65
N ASP A 169 37.37 71.18 -72.59
CA ASP A 169 37.22 69.74 -72.94
C ASP A 169 37.59 68.79 -71.79
N GLN A 170 38.52 69.18 -70.90
CA GLN A 170 38.91 68.35 -69.76
C GLN A 170 37.92 68.43 -68.59
N LYS A 171 37.04 69.44 -68.59
CA LYS A 171 36.01 69.65 -67.58
C LYS A 171 34.86 68.66 -67.74
N ASP A 172 34.47 68.37 -68.99
CA ASP A 172 33.36 67.46 -69.33
C ASP A 172 33.68 65.97 -69.04
N LEU A 173 34.95 65.57 -69.06
CA LEU A 173 35.39 64.21 -68.74
C LEU A 173 35.35 63.86 -67.23
N SER A 174 35.07 64.84 -66.36
CA SER A 174 35.18 64.70 -64.90
C SER A 174 33.85 64.62 -64.14
N VAL A 175 32.73 64.66 -64.87
CA VAL A 175 31.34 64.52 -64.37
C VAL A 175 30.84 63.10 -64.65
#